data_AF-A0A7X0YMJ4-F1
#
_entry.id   AF-A0A7X0YMJ4-F1
#
_cell.length_a   1.000
_cell.length_b   1.000
_cell.length_c   1.000
_cell.angle_alpha   90.00
_cell.angle_beta   90.00
_cell.angle_gamma   90.00
#
_symmetry.space_group_name_H-M   'P 1'
#
loop_
_entity.id
_entity.type
_entity.pdbx_description
1 polymer ?
#
loop_
_entity_poly.entity_id
_entity_poly.type
_entity_poly.pdbx_seq_one_letter_code
_entity_poly.pdbx_strand_id
1 'polypeptide(L)'
;MSTDKYHFTNQFSFKNIETIRDEGVALLDIFEENEDKVYGIDFLPKAMMNAYIYDSYFNVYYRSKQKEAIAAHKVYEERFLKVILTIMGYSHDTYVESDALLKKHGTDIMAIPADAMGNVHLAKPRKNWRYFYRRFRNEKPEKQIDLLSLFQQAFRDYTDVVIYLCDLQIILFFSDLYVVCLIENEESREFLEHICTTEGLYLRS
;
A
#
# COMPACT_ATOMS: atom_id res chain seq x y z
N MET A 1 -24.40 -19.74 -37.54
CA MET A 1 -24.01 -20.18 -36.19
C MET A 1 -23.10 -19.10 -35.65
N SER A 2 -23.56 -18.37 -34.63
CA SER A 2 -22.87 -17.22 -34.04
C SER A 2 -21.62 -17.70 -33.29
N THR A 3 -20.49 -17.08 -33.60
CA THR A 3 -19.25 -17.14 -32.86
C THR A 3 -19.15 -15.89 -31.99
N ASP A 4 -20.06 -15.77 -31.03
CA ASP A 4 -19.95 -14.80 -29.94
C ASP A 4 -19.70 -15.56 -28.65
N LYS A 5 -18.43 -15.93 -28.41
CA LYS A 5 -18.02 -16.42 -27.10
C LYS A 5 -16.63 -15.88 -26.77
N TYR A 6 -16.65 -14.99 -25.78
CA TYR A 6 -15.52 -14.37 -25.08
C TYR A 6 -14.82 -13.23 -25.82
N HIS A 7 -15.51 -12.09 -25.87
CA HIS A 7 -14.79 -10.83 -25.67
C HIS A 7 -14.27 -10.84 -24.22
N PHE A 8 -13.02 -11.25 -24.01
CA PHE A 8 -12.31 -10.89 -22.80
C PHE A 8 -12.13 -9.38 -22.82
N THR A 9 -12.85 -8.69 -21.94
CA THR A 9 -12.65 -7.28 -21.69
C THR A 9 -11.31 -7.12 -21.01
N ASN A 10 -10.28 -6.70 -21.77
CA ASN A 10 -9.16 -5.96 -21.19
C ASN A 10 -9.75 -4.82 -20.37
N GLN A 11 -9.80 -4.90 -19.04
CA GLN A 11 -9.92 -3.73 -18.16
C GLN A 11 -10.15 -4.18 -16.72
N PHE A 12 -9.13 -4.00 -15.89
CA PHE A 12 -9.36 -3.53 -14.52
C PHE A 12 -10.43 -2.42 -14.55
N SER A 13 -11.57 -2.65 -13.91
CA SER A 13 -12.73 -1.76 -13.75
C SER A 13 -13.18 -1.90 -12.29
N PHE A 14 -12.40 -1.32 -11.39
CA PHE A 14 -12.70 -1.42 -9.97
C PHE A 14 -13.82 -0.45 -9.59
N LYS A 15 -14.93 -0.99 -9.09
CA LYS A 15 -16.07 -0.17 -8.63
C LYS A 15 -16.26 -0.18 -7.12
N ASN A 16 -15.93 -1.28 -6.44
CA ASN A 16 -15.94 -1.39 -4.98
C ASN A 16 -15.15 -2.64 -4.49
N ILE A 17 -14.90 -2.72 -3.18
CA ILE A 17 -14.22 -3.85 -2.54
C ILE A 17 -15.04 -5.16 -2.56
N GLU A 18 -16.36 -5.05 -2.69
CA GLU A 18 -17.28 -6.21 -2.65
C GLU A 18 -17.08 -7.10 -3.88
N THR A 19 -16.77 -6.51 -5.05
CA THR A 19 -16.42 -7.27 -6.25
C THR A 19 -15.17 -8.14 -6.07
N ILE A 20 -14.14 -7.68 -5.34
CA ILE A 20 -12.96 -8.54 -5.04
C ILE A 20 -13.36 -9.73 -4.16
N ARG A 21 -14.12 -9.44 -3.10
CA ARG A 21 -14.45 -10.43 -2.08
C ARG A 21 -15.39 -11.51 -2.62
N ASP A 22 -16.31 -11.15 -3.49
CA ASP A 22 -17.35 -12.06 -4.00
C ASP A 22 -16.85 -12.95 -5.15
N GLU A 23 -15.87 -12.49 -5.94
CA GLU A 23 -15.36 -13.24 -7.09
C GLU A 23 -14.19 -14.18 -6.74
N GLY A 24 -13.59 -14.04 -5.55
CA GLY A 24 -12.51 -14.91 -5.09
C GLY A 24 -11.26 -14.87 -5.99
N VAL A 25 -11.12 -13.81 -6.80
CA VAL A 25 -9.99 -13.63 -7.71
C VAL A 25 -8.75 -13.35 -6.86
N ALA A 26 -7.71 -14.15 -7.06
CA ALA A 26 -6.47 -13.93 -6.34
C ALA A 26 -5.86 -12.60 -6.80
N LEU A 27 -5.29 -11.84 -5.86
CA LEU A 27 -4.61 -10.58 -6.18
C LEU A 27 -3.57 -10.78 -7.29
N LEU A 28 -2.85 -11.90 -7.27
CA LEU A 28 -1.85 -12.22 -8.29
C LEU A 28 -2.46 -12.28 -9.71
N ASP A 29 -3.61 -12.92 -9.87
CA ASP A 29 -4.29 -13.05 -11.17
C ASP A 29 -4.67 -11.65 -11.71
N ILE A 30 -5.11 -10.75 -10.82
CA ILE A 30 -5.44 -9.37 -11.17
C ILE A 30 -4.21 -8.62 -11.73
N PHE A 31 -3.04 -8.80 -11.13
CA PHE A 31 -1.80 -8.17 -11.59
C PHE A 31 -1.32 -8.80 -12.92
N GLU A 32 -1.38 -10.12 -13.04
CA GLU A 32 -0.98 -10.85 -14.26
C GLU A 32 -1.86 -10.52 -15.47
N GLU A 33 -3.16 -10.32 -15.27
CA GLU A 33 -4.09 -9.97 -16.37
C GLU A 33 -4.00 -8.50 -16.81
N ASN A 34 -3.31 -7.65 -16.04
CA ASN A 34 -3.23 -6.20 -16.28
C ASN A 34 -1.79 -5.68 -16.28
N GLU A 35 -0.82 -6.45 -16.81
CA GLU A 35 0.60 -6.09 -16.84
C GLU A 35 0.87 -4.68 -17.39
N ASP A 36 0.10 -4.21 -18.38
CA ASP A 36 0.25 -2.87 -18.97
C ASP A 36 -0.12 -1.71 -18.02
N LYS A 37 -0.76 -2.05 -16.90
CA LYS A 37 -1.20 -1.14 -15.84
C LYS A 37 -0.44 -1.34 -14.53
N VAL A 38 0.52 -2.27 -14.50
CA VAL A 38 1.36 -2.54 -13.33
C VAL A 38 2.57 -1.62 -13.34
N TYR A 39 2.85 -1.05 -12.18
CA TYR A 39 3.99 -0.19 -11.94
C TYR A 39 4.66 -0.57 -10.62
N GLY A 40 5.95 -0.30 -10.51
CA GLY A 40 6.72 -0.37 -9.27
C GLY A 40 7.02 1.03 -8.74
N ILE A 41 6.93 1.20 -7.42
CA ILE A 41 7.46 2.37 -6.70
C ILE A 41 8.75 1.97 -6.00
N ASP A 42 9.84 2.66 -6.31
CA ASP A 42 11.12 2.47 -5.64
C ASP A 42 11.97 3.75 -5.56
N PHE A 43 13.21 3.61 -5.08
CA PHE A 43 14.20 4.69 -4.96
C PHE A 43 15.12 4.76 -6.20
N LEU A 44 14.93 3.91 -7.21
CA LEU A 44 15.79 3.86 -8.39
C LEU A 44 15.31 4.86 -9.45
N PRO A 45 16.17 5.79 -9.89
CA PRO A 45 15.81 6.69 -10.98
C PRO A 45 15.44 5.91 -12.23
N LYS A 46 14.54 6.47 -13.07
CA LYS A 46 14.11 5.86 -14.35
C LYS A 46 15.28 5.40 -15.25
N ALA A 47 16.45 6.05 -15.18
CA ALA A 47 17.64 5.64 -15.93
C ALA A 47 18.24 4.28 -15.51
N MET A 48 17.83 3.73 -14.37
CA MET A 48 18.27 2.44 -13.82
C MET A 48 17.25 1.32 -14.04
N MET A 49 16.28 1.50 -14.96
CA MET A 49 15.17 0.56 -15.21
C MET A 49 15.60 -0.90 -15.46
N ASN A 50 16.81 -1.11 -16.00
CA ASN A 50 17.35 -2.43 -16.33
C ASN A 50 18.23 -3.04 -15.21
N ALA A 51 18.36 -2.38 -14.06
CA ALA A 51 19.06 -2.94 -12.92
C ALA A 51 18.11 -3.94 -12.22
N TYR A 52 18.33 -5.23 -12.47
CA TYR A 52 17.65 -6.32 -11.76
C TYR A 52 18.06 -6.30 -10.28
N ILE A 53 17.31 -5.58 -9.46
CA ILE A 53 17.36 -5.66 -8.00
C ILE A 53 16.07 -6.36 -7.56
N TYR A 54 15.99 -7.66 -7.85
CA TYR A 54 14.78 -8.49 -7.65
C TYR A 54 14.46 -8.77 -6.18
N ASP A 55 15.48 -8.79 -5.33
CA ASP A 55 15.31 -8.74 -3.89
C ASP A 55 15.63 -7.31 -3.48
N SER A 56 14.79 -6.64 -2.68
CA SER A 56 15.15 -5.33 -2.14
C SER A 56 16.52 -5.45 -1.46
N TYR A 57 17.55 -4.97 -2.16
CA TYR A 57 18.94 -4.91 -1.70
C TYR A 57 19.00 -4.30 -0.29
N PHE A 58 17.99 -3.49 0.04
CA PHE A 58 17.77 -2.86 1.33
C PHE A 58 17.20 -3.76 2.43
N ASN A 59 16.39 -4.78 2.15
CA ASN A 59 15.97 -5.72 3.20
C ASN A 59 17.11 -6.65 3.63
N VAL A 60 18.06 -6.94 2.74
CA VAL A 60 19.32 -7.60 3.11
C VAL A 60 20.08 -6.77 4.15
N TYR A 61 20.09 -5.43 4.01
CA TYR A 61 20.67 -4.53 5.00
C TYR A 61 19.96 -4.56 6.35
N TYR A 62 18.63 -4.62 6.38
CA TYR A 62 17.89 -4.78 7.62
C TYR A 62 18.18 -6.13 8.30
N ARG A 63 18.19 -7.22 7.53
CA ARG A 63 18.49 -8.59 8.00
C ARG A 63 19.94 -8.76 8.49
N SER A 64 20.89 -7.95 7.99
CA SER A 64 22.29 -7.97 8.42
C SER A 64 22.49 -7.63 9.91
N LYS A 65 21.48 -7.03 10.56
CA LYS A 65 21.51 -6.54 11.95
C LYS A 65 22.63 -5.54 12.25
N GLN A 66 23.32 -5.02 11.24
CA GLN A 66 24.30 -3.94 11.41
C GLN A 66 23.57 -2.63 11.68
N LYS A 67 24.03 -1.88 12.68
CA LYS A 67 23.35 -0.64 13.12
C LYS A 67 23.22 0.40 12.00
N GLU A 68 24.28 0.57 11.21
CA GLU A 68 24.33 1.53 10.09
C GLU A 68 23.37 1.12 8.97
N ALA A 69 23.34 -0.17 8.64
CA ALA A 69 22.45 -0.75 7.64
C ALA A 69 20.96 -0.62 8.03
N ILE A 70 20.63 -0.86 9.31
CA ILE A 70 19.28 -0.62 9.86
C ILE A 70 18.93 0.86 9.82
N ALA A 71 19.86 1.75 10.16
CA ALA A 71 19.63 3.19 10.14
C ALA A 71 19.34 3.68 8.72
N ALA A 72 20.08 3.20 7.72
CA ALA A 72 19.82 3.50 6.32
C ALA A 72 18.45 2.98 5.86
N HIS A 73 18.10 1.72 6.19
CA HIS A 73 16.79 1.14 5.87
C HIS A 73 15.64 2.00 6.40
N LYS A 74 15.73 2.45 7.65
CA LYS A 74 14.71 3.31 8.28
C LYS A 74 14.49 4.64 7.54
N VAL A 75 15.54 5.22 6.95
CA VAL A 75 15.40 6.46 6.17
C VAL A 75 14.57 6.23 4.91
N TYR A 76 14.75 5.08 4.24
CA TYR A 76 13.92 4.71 3.08
C TYR A 76 12.50 4.32 3.51
N GLU A 77 12.36 3.55 4.59
CA GLU A 77 11.07 3.20 5.19
C GLU A 77 10.22 4.46 5.45
N GLU A 78 10.81 5.52 6.02
CA GLU A 78 10.11 6.78 6.27
C GLU A 78 9.60 7.46 4.99
N ARG A 79 10.33 7.36 3.87
CA ARG A 79 9.91 7.92 2.57
C ARG A 79 8.74 7.15 1.99
N PHE A 80 8.82 5.81 1.98
CA PHE A 80 7.73 4.96 1.53
C PHE A 80 6.47 5.16 2.39
N LEU A 81 6.61 5.18 3.71
CA LEU A 81 5.51 5.47 4.63
C LEU A 81 4.85 6.81 4.30
N LYS A 82 5.65 7.85 4.06
CA LYS A 82 5.12 9.17 3.72
C LYS A 82 4.34 9.14 2.41
N VAL A 83 4.87 8.50 1.36
CA VAL A 83 4.18 8.33 0.08
C VAL A 83 2.86 7.58 0.24
N ILE A 84 2.88 6.39 0.86
CA ILE A 84 1.68 5.56 1.07
C ILE A 84 0.61 6.31 1.86
N LEU A 85 1.00 6.92 2.99
CA LEU A 85 0.07 7.68 3.80
C LEU A 85 -0.49 8.87 3.01
N THR A 86 0.36 9.62 2.30
CA THR A 86 -0.07 10.74 1.46
C THR A 86 -1.12 10.30 0.45
N ILE A 87 -0.88 9.22 -0.32
CA ILE A 87 -1.83 8.66 -1.28
C ILE A 87 -3.16 8.31 -0.59
N MET A 88 -3.11 7.58 0.53
CA MET A 88 -4.31 7.25 1.32
C MET A 88 -5.05 8.51 1.78
N GLY A 89 -4.35 9.60 2.08
CA GLY A 89 -4.96 10.87 2.48
C GLY A 89 -5.86 11.53 1.44
N TYR A 90 -5.70 11.18 0.16
CA TYR A 90 -6.48 11.74 -0.94
C TYR A 90 -7.65 10.85 -1.35
N SER A 91 -7.66 9.59 -0.94
CA SER A 91 -8.80 8.69 -1.16
C SER A 91 -9.90 8.98 -0.14
N HIS A 92 -11.14 8.63 -0.44
CA HIS A 92 -12.27 8.61 0.49
C HIS A 92 -12.90 7.21 0.60
N ASP A 93 -12.45 6.27 -0.22
CA ASP A 93 -12.90 4.89 -0.27
C ASP A 93 -11.68 3.95 -0.22
N THR A 94 -11.13 3.78 0.98
CA THR A 94 -9.89 3.02 1.23
C THR A 94 -10.12 1.77 2.06
N TYR A 95 -9.52 0.66 1.64
CA TYR A 95 -9.48 -0.60 2.38
C TYR A 95 -8.06 -1.11 2.52
N VAL A 96 -7.76 -1.77 3.63
CA VAL A 96 -6.46 -2.39 3.89
C VAL A 96 -6.66 -3.87 4.14
N GLU A 97 -5.89 -4.70 3.46
CA GLU A 97 -5.82 -6.15 3.62
C GLU A 97 -4.46 -6.57 4.16
N SER A 98 -4.47 -7.47 5.15
CA SER A 98 -3.25 -8.10 5.65
C SER A 98 -3.56 -9.30 6.55
N ASP A 99 -2.75 -10.35 6.46
CA ASP A 99 -2.75 -11.47 7.42
C ASP A 99 -2.56 -11.03 8.88
N ALA A 100 -1.81 -9.94 9.10
CA ALA A 100 -1.61 -9.38 10.43
C ALA A 100 -2.92 -8.81 11.02
N LEU A 101 -3.83 -8.32 10.17
CA LEU A 101 -5.17 -7.89 10.59
C LEU A 101 -6.02 -9.10 10.97
N LEU A 102 -5.99 -10.18 10.18
CA LEU A 102 -6.73 -11.41 10.47
C LEU A 102 -6.35 -11.97 11.85
N LYS A 103 -5.04 -12.04 12.14
CA LYS A 103 -4.52 -12.53 13.42
C LYS A 103 -4.94 -11.68 14.63
N LYS A 104 -5.05 -10.35 14.47
CA LYS A 104 -5.30 -9.42 15.58
C LYS A 104 -6.77 -9.05 15.76
N HIS A 105 -7.52 -8.99 14.65
CA HIS A 105 -8.87 -8.43 14.59
C HIS A 105 -9.90 -9.42 14.03
N GLY A 106 -9.49 -10.60 13.55
CA GLY A 106 -10.39 -11.64 13.03
C GLY A 106 -10.95 -11.33 11.64
N THR A 107 -10.40 -10.33 10.95
CA THR A 107 -10.73 -9.96 9.57
C THR A 107 -9.43 -9.64 8.83
N ASP A 108 -9.28 -10.15 7.62
CA ASP A 108 -8.16 -9.91 6.72
C ASP A 108 -8.24 -8.52 6.06
N ILE A 109 -9.44 -8.08 5.71
CA ILE A 109 -9.71 -6.80 5.06
C ILE A 109 -10.48 -5.87 6.01
N MET A 110 -10.05 -4.61 6.13
CA MET A 110 -10.73 -3.58 6.92
C MET A 110 -10.88 -2.25 6.15
N ALA A 111 -12.07 -1.64 6.23
CA ALA A 111 -12.33 -0.30 5.70
C ALA A 111 -11.70 0.78 6.58
N ILE A 112 -11.09 1.79 5.97
CA ILE A 112 -10.52 2.95 6.67
C ILE A 112 -11.51 4.11 6.60
N PRO A 113 -12.06 4.58 7.74
CA PRO A 113 -13.02 5.68 7.75
C PRO A 113 -12.40 6.98 7.19
N ALA A 114 -13.10 7.65 6.27
CA ALA A 114 -12.63 8.87 5.63
C ALA A 114 -12.33 10.01 6.63
N ASP A 115 -13.11 10.10 7.71
CA ASP A 115 -12.92 11.05 8.81
C ASP A 115 -11.71 10.72 9.70
N ALA A 116 -11.26 9.47 9.70
CA ALA A 116 -10.06 9.02 10.40
C ALA A 116 -8.77 9.26 9.60
N MET A 117 -8.84 9.56 8.30
CA MET A 117 -7.65 9.68 7.43
C MET A 117 -6.67 10.76 7.90
N GLY A 118 -7.15 11.88 8.45
CA GLY A 118 -6.30 12.91 9.07
C GLY A 118 -5.61 12.47 10.37
N ASN A 119 -6.15 11.46 11.08
CA ASN A 119 -5.52 10.85 12.27
C ASN A 119 -4.57 9.71 11.89
N VAL A 120 -4.85 9.01 10.78
CA VAL A 120 -3.95 8.02 10.15
C VAL A 120 -2.63 8.69 9.69
N HIS A 121 -2.67 9.99 9.39
CA HIS A 121 -1.51 10.78 8.96
C HIS A 121 -0.47 11.14 10.04
N LEU A 122 -0.81 11.16 11.33
CA LEU A 122 0.04 11.87 12.31
C LEU A 122 0.06 11.27 13.71
N ALA A 123 0.13 9.94 13.83
CA ALA A 123 0.79 9.37 15.00
C ALA A 123 2.32 9.55 14.87
N LYS A 124 2.80 10.80 14.78
CA LYS A 124 4.12 11.08 15.38
C LYS A 124 4.01 10.56 16.81
N PRO A 125 4.92 9.70 17.29
CA PRO A 125 4.89 9.27 18.67
C PRO A 125 5.24 10.49 19.55
N ARG A 126 4.24 11.33 19.84
CA ARG A 126 4.33 12.31 20.90
C ARG A 126 4.41 11.49 22.17
N LYS A 127 5.47 11.71 22.95
CA LYS A 127 5.79 11.09 24.25
C LYS A 127 4.65 11.09 25.30
N ASN A 128 3.46 11.60 24.98
CA ASN A 128 2.30 11.74 25.86
C ASN A 128 1.08 10.97 25.35
N TRP A 129 1.16 9.64 25.39
CA TRP A 129 0.07 8.67 25.24
C TRP A 129 -1.23 9.02 26.00
N ARG A 130 -1.13 9.74 27.13
CA ARG A 130 -2.26 10.04 28.03
C ARG A 130 -3.32 10.99 27.45
N TYR A 131 -2.97 11.84 26.47
CA TYR A 131 -3.95 12.76 25.86
C TYR A 131 -4.76 12.12 24.73
N PHE A 132 -4.19 11.12 24.04
CA PHE A 132 -4.85 10.39 22.96
C PHE A 132 -5.96 9.48 23.51
N TYR A 133 -5.68 8.76 24.60
CA TYR A 133 -6.66 7.88 25.28
C TYR A 133 -7.96 8.57 25.73
N ARG A 134 -7.95 9.90 25.90
CA ARG A 134 -9.08 10.62 26.48
C ARG A 134 -10.11 11.06 25.43
N ARG A 135 -9.73 11.21 24.16
CA ARG A 135 -10.66 11.58 23.06
C ARG A 135 -11.35 10.36 22.45
N PHE A 136 -10.72 9.19 22.51
CA PHE A 136 -11.20 7.93 21.94
C PHE A 136 -11.84 6.96 22.95
N ARG A 137 -12.06 7.40 24.20
CA ARG A 137 -12.51 6.53 25.29
C ARG A 137 -13.95 6.00 25.14
N ASN A 138 -14.70 6.49 24.15
CA ASN A 138 -16.08 6.11 23.88
C ASN A 138 -16.24 5.26 22.60
N GLU A 139 -15.17 5.00 21.86
CA GLU A 139 -15.20 4.07 20.73
C GLU A 139 -14.77 2.69 21.22
N LYS A 140 -15.46 1.64 20.73
CA LYS A 140 -15.15 0.27 21.10
C LYS A 140 -13.66 0.00 20.80
N PRO A 141 -12.86 -0.46 21.77
CA PRO A 141 -11.42 -0.70 21.61
C PRO A 141 -11.07 -1.75 20.54
N GLU A 142 -12.06 -2.46 20.00
CA GLU A 142 -11.95 -3.48 18.97
C GLU A 142 -11.68 -2.92 17.55
N LYS A 143 -11.73 -1.60 17.33
CA LYS A 143 -11.69 -0.98 15.98
C LYS A 143 -10.55 0.02 15.73
N GLN A 144 -9.47 0.01 16.50
CA GLN A 144 -8.32 0.89 16.23
C GLN A 144 -7.17 0.09 15.60
N ILE A 145 -6.91 0.33 14.30
CA ILE A 145 -5.74 -0.19 13.61
C ILE A 145 -4.59 0.81 13.75
N ASP A 146 -3.43 0.33 14.21
CA ASP A 146 -2.18 1.08 14.09
C ASP A 146 -1.56 0.84 12.70
N LEU A 147 -2.02 1.61 11.71
CA LEU A 147 -1.57 1.50 10.32
C LEU A 147 -0.08 1.76 10.16
N LEU A 148 0.49 2.67 10.95
CA LEU A 148 1.92 2.94 10.93
C LEU A 148 2.71 1.68 11.29
N SER A 149 2.33 1.02 12.38
CA SER A 149 2.98 -0.23 12.81
C SER A 149 2.79 -1.37 11.82
N LEU A 150 1.61 -1.45 11.18
CA LEU A 150 1.32 -2.43 10.14
C LEU A 150 2.24 -2.23 8.92
N PHE A 151 2.30 -1.02 8.38
CA PHE A 151 3.12 -0.71 7.21
C PHE A 151 4.61 -0.86 7.51
N GLN A 152 5.07 -0.48 8.70
CA GLN A 152 6.44 -0.76 9.14
C GLN A 152 6.77 -2.24 9.21
N GLN A 153 5.82 -3.09 9.60
CA GLN A 153 6.02 -4.55 9.57
C GLN A 153 6.12 -5.05 8.13
N ALA A 154 5.31 -4.51 7.22
CA ALA A 154 5.38 -4.84 5.81
C ALA A 154 6.70 -4.41 5.17
N PHE A 155 7.16 -3.17 5.33
CA PHE A 155 8.46 -2.72 4.78
C PHE A 155 9.68 -3.47 5.34
N ARG A 156 9.50 -4.27 6.39
CA ARG A 156 10.53 -5.11 7.01
C ARG A 156 10.32 -6.59 6.74
N ASP A 157 9.43 -6.94 5.82
CA ASP A 157 9.18 -8.30 5.36
C ASP A 157 8.73 -9.25 6.48
N TYR A 158 7.78 -8.76 7.28
CA TYR A 158 7.10 -9.56 8.30
C TYR A 158 5.64 -9.88 7.96
N THR A 159 5.05 -9.17 7.00
CA THR A 159 3.67 -9.35 6.57
C THR A 159 3.47 -8.71 5.20
N ASP A 160 2.48 -9.20 4.47
CA ASP A 160 2.04 -8.56 3.23
C ASP A 160 0.92 -7.57 3.56
N VAL A 161 0.88 -6.47 2.82
CA VAL A 161 -0.17 -5.47 2.89
C VAL A 161 -0.66 -5.14 1.49
N VAL A 162 -1.99 -5.18 1.33
CA VAL A 162 -2.69 -4.65 0.17
C VAL A 162 -3.49 -3.43 0.59
N ILE A 163 -3.47 -2.37 -0.22
CA ILE A 163 -4.28 -1.18 -0.02
C ILE A 163 -5.09 -0.95 -1.28
N TYR A 164 -6.41 -0.92 -1.12
CA TYR A 164 -7.36 -0.62 -2.19
C TYR A 164 -7.81 0.83 -2.01
N LEU A 165 -7.58 1.66 -3.02
CA LEU A 165 -8.07 3.04 -3.10
C LEU A 165 -9.06 3.11 -4.25
N CYS A 166 -10.30 2.72 -4.00
CA CYS A 166 -11.29 2.42 -5.03
C CYS A 166 -11.69 3.66 -5.84
N ASP A 167 -11.81 4.81 -5.19
CA ASP A 167 -12.13 6.09 -5.82
C ASP A 167 -10.97 6.65 -6.67
N LEU A 168 -9.73 6.33 -6.30
CA LEU A 168 -8.54 6.64 -7.10
C LEU A 168 -8.24 5.55 -8.13
N GLN A 169 -8.95 4.41 -8.11
CA GLN A 169 -8.69 3.26 -8.97
C GLN A 169 -7.22 2.78 -8.90
N ILE A 170 -6.68 2.71 -7.68
CA ILE A 170 -5.31 2.25 -7.39
C ILE A 170 -5.36 1.07 -6.44
N ILE A 171 -4.55 0.04 -6.72
CA ILE A 171 -4.15 -0.97 -5.74
C ILE A 171 -2.66 -0.81 -5.45
N LEU A 172 -2.30 -0.88 -4.17
CA LEU A 172 -0.91 -0.93 -3.71
C LEU A 172 -0.68 -2.27 -3.00
N PHE A 173 0.39 -2.96 -3.34
CA PHE A 173 0.84 -4.20 -2.71
C PHE A 173 2.30 -4.05 -2.29
N PHE A 174 2.62 -4.39 -1.05
CA PHE A 174 4.00 -4.35 -0.57
C PHE A 174 4.24 -5.30 0.61
N SER A 175 5.43 -5.88 0.60
CA SER A 175 5.99 -6.73 1.66
C SER A 175 7.47 -6.43 1.92
N ASP A 176 8.02 -5.42 1.25
CA ASP A 176 9.37 -4.92 1.45
C ASP A 176 9.49 -3.46 0.99
N LEU A 177 10.70 -2.90 0.92
CA LEU A 177 10.95 -1.54 0.39
C LEU A 177 10.83 -1.48 -1.14
N TYR A 178 9.72 -1.98 -1.64
CA TYR A 178 9.24 -1.92 -3.01
C TYR A 178 7.71 -2.02 -2.95
N VAL A 179 7.02 -1.18 -3.72
CA VAL A 179 5.55 -1.22 -3.79
C VAL A 179 5.16 -1.53 -5.21
N VAL A 180 4.48 -2.65 -5.41
CA VAL A 180 3.80 -2.95 -6.67
C VAL A 180 2.48 -2.22 -6.64
N CYS A 181 2.15 -1.52 -7.71
CA CYS A 181 0.88 -0.84 -7.85
C CYS A 181 0.23 -1.15 -9.18
N LEU A 182 -1.09 -1.23 -9.15
CA LEU A 182 -1.93 -1.39 -10.33
C LEU A 182 -2.79 -0.15 -10.45
N ILE A 183 -2.72 0.52 -11.61
CA ILE A 183 -3.30 1.85 -11.80
C ILE A 183 -4.19 1.82 -13.03
N GLU A 184 -5.48 2.12 -12.85
CA GLU A 184 -6.46 1.95 -13.93
C GLU A 184 -6.38 3.04 -15.01
N ASN A 185 -6.12 4.28 -14.58
CA ASN A 185 -6.25 5.48 -15.40
C ASN A 185 -5.01 6.38 -15.33
N GLU A 186 -4.85 7.22 -16.35
CA GLU A 186 -3.69 8.09 -16.51
C GLU A 186 -3.63 9.22 -15.46
N GLU A 187 -4.78 9.75 -15.02
CA GLU A 187 -4.85 10.79 -14.00
C GLU A 187 -4.28 10.29 -12.65
N SER A 188 -4.66 9.09 -12.25
CA SER A 188 -4.15 8.39 -11.07
C SER A 188 -2.67 8.06 -11.21
N ARG A 189 -2.20 7.74 -12.42
CA ARG A 189 -0.77 7.52 -12.70
C ARG A 189 0.04 8.79 -12.50
N GLU A 190 -0.39 9.89 -13.10
CA GLU A 190 0.26 11.21 -12.96
C GLU A 190 0.24 11.71 -11.51
N PHE A 191 -0.88 11.54 -10.82
CA PHE A 191 -1.03 11.84 -9.40
C PHE A 191 -0.02 11.05 -8.54
N LEU A 192 0.08 9.74 -8.77
CA LEU A 192 1.00 8.87 -8.04
C LEU A 192 2.46 9.24 -8.33
N GLU A 193 2.80 9.48 -9.60
CA GLU A 193 4.14 9.91 -10.04
C GLU A 193 4.55 11.22 -9.36
N HIS A 194 3.63 12.18 -9.24
CA HIS A 194 3.89 13.45 -8.56
C HIS A 194 4.20 13.29 -7.07
N ILE A 195 3.41 12.49 -6.35
CA ILE A 195 3.65 12.21 -4.92
C ILE A 195 4.99 11.50 -4.73
N CYS A 196 5.26 10.46 -5.52
CA CYS A 196 6.50 9.69 -5.42
C CYS A 196 7.73 10.60 -5.62
N THR A 197 7.72 11.42 -6.67
CA THR A 197 8.86 12.28 -7.02
C THR A 197 9.13 13.34 -5.93
N THR A 198 8.08 13.86 -5.29
CA THR A 198 8.20 14.83 -4.19
C THR A 198 8.94 14.25 -2.98
N GLU A 199 8.82 12.95 -2.75
CA GLU A 199 9.50 12.23 -1.65
C GLU A 199 10.80 11.54 -2.08
N GLY A 200 11.24 11.76 -3.32
CA GLY A 200 12.45 11.17 -3.88
C GLY A 200 12.33 9.67 -4.17
N LEU A 201 11.12 9.21 -4.46
CA LEU A 201 10.81 7.90 -5.05
C LEU A 201 10.40 8.06 -6.52
N TYR A 202 10.33 6.95 -7.25
CA TYR A 202 10.01 6.91 -8.66
C TYR A 202 8.95 5.87 -8.94
N LEU A 203 8.02 6.21 -9.84
CA LEU A 203 7.08 5.26 -10.44
C LEU A 203 7.70 4.71 -11.74
N ARG A 204 7.77 3.39 -11.86
CA ARG A 204 8.37 2.67 -13.00
C ARG A 204 7.38 1.65 -13.57
N SER A 205 7.33 1.51 -14.89
CA SER A 205 6.66 0.40 -15.58
C SER A 205 7.57 -0.81 -15.66
#